data_AF-A0A8J2RFE0-F1
#
_entry.id   AF-A0A8J2RFE0-F1
#
_cell.length_a   1.000
_cell.length_b   1.000
_cell.length_c   1.000
_cell.angle_alpha   90.00
_cell.angle_beta   90.00
_cell.angle_gamma   90.00
#
_symmetry.space_group_name_H-M   'P 1'
#
loop_
_entity.id
_entity.type
_entity.pdbx_description
1 polymer ?
#
loop_
_entity_poly.entity_id
_entity_poly.type
_entity_poly.pdbx_seq_one_letter_code
_entity_poly.pdbx_strand_id
1 'polypeptide(L)'
;MEGERHVRMPGARRGQMVLIDRIGEYVWHQNGRLRERNVIQYRSSDRNIHCRATLTCRNGHYLSNGQHNHENHRGRIKRFEFVNLCKEMAANSNMSLLNIYIAALRRFPGPPPVTFIEIRSSMNRAIRSNQPPIPASVEDAGRLILKFSALSDGHEWGNAILLGEN
;
A
#
# COMPACT_ATOMS: atom_id res chain seq x y z
N MET A 1 7.17 0.76 -23.16
CA MET A 1 6.13 1.25 -22.23
C MET A 1 6.69 2.49 -21.54
N GLU A 2 6.30 3.69 -21.99
CA GLU A 2 6.52 4.91 -21.19
C GLU A 2 5.66 4.79 -19.94
N GLY A 3 6.26 4.32 -18.84
CA GLY A 3 5.60 4.35 -17.54
C GLY A 3 5.39 5.80 -17.12
N GLU A 4 4.27 6.08 -16.45
CA GLU A 4 4.06 7.38 -15.81
C GLU A 4 5.29 7.76 -14.98
N ARG A 5 5.93 8.89 -15.32
CA ARG A 5 7.13 9.38 -14.61
C ARG A 5 6.87 9.51 -13.10
N HIS A 6 5.67 9.95 -12.73
CA HIS A 6 5.28 10.18 -11.35
C HIS A 6 4.21 9.18 -10.93
N VAL A 7 4.53 8.32 -9.96
CA VAL A 7 3.60 7.28 -9.48
C VAL A 7 3.24 7.53 -8.02
N ARG A 8 1.94 7.47 -7.69
CA ARG A 8 1.48 7.52 -6.30
C ARG A 8 1.61 6.15 -5.67
N MET A 9 2.20 6.10 -4.48
CA MET A 9 2.39 4.87 -3.72
C MET A 9 2.05 5.05 -2.24
N PRO A 10 1.61 3.98 -1.55
CA PRO A 10 1.51 4.01 -0.09
C PRO A 10 2.87 4.28 0.55
N GLY A 11 2.89 5.22 1.49
CA GLY A 11 4.06 5.59 2.29
C GLY A 11 4.28 4.70 3.50
N ALA A 12 5.16 5.15 4.41
CA ALA A 12 5.58 4.36 5.58
C ALA A 12 4.49 4.28 6.65
N ARG A 13 3.62 5.30 6.76
CA ARG A 13 2.53 5.37 7.73
C ARG A 13 1.20 4.99 7.09
N ARG A 14 0.26 4.46 7.90
CA ARG A 14 -1.11 4.14 7.45
C ARG A 14 -1.79 5.39 6.88
N GLY A 15 -2.41 5.25 5.72
CA GLY A 15 -3.12 6.34 5.02
C GLY A 15 -2.20 7.40 4.40
N GLN A 16 -0.89 7.34 4.62
CA GLN A 16 0.05 8.24 3.98
C GLN A 16 0.27 7.80 2.53
N MET A 17 0.16 8.75 1.60
CA MET A 17 0.55 8.57 0.21
C MET A 17 1.82 9.38 -0.07
N VAL A 18 2.71 8.80 -0.86
CA VAL A 18 3.89 9.45 -1.41
C VAL A 18 3.78 9.47 -2.93
N LEU A 19 4.44 10.43 -3.56
CA LEU A 19 4.61 10.47 -5.01
C LEU A 19 6.07 10.16 -5.31
N ILE A 20 6.32 9.22 -6.21
CA ILE A 20 7.66 8.81 -6.63
C ILE A 20 7.93 9.34 -8.03
N ASP A 21 8.97 10.15 -8.20
CA ASP A 21 9.56 10.44 -9.51
C ASP A 21 10.48 9.27 -9.89
N ARG A 22 10.07 8.47 -10.87
CA ARG A 22 10.81 7.28 -11.32
C ARG A 22 12.08 7.61 -12.10
N ILE A 23 12.16 8.82 -12.67
CA ILE A 23 13.33 9.25 -13.44
C ILE A 23 14.34 9.90 -12.51
N GLY A 24 13.91 10.88 -11.72
CA GLY A 24 14.77 11.53 -10.73
C GLY A 24 15.08 10.67 -9.50
N GLU A 25 14.38 9.55 -9.33
CA GLU A 25 14.42 8.68 -8.15
C GLU A 25 14.17 9.45 -6.84
N TYR A 26 13.27 10.44 -6.85
CA TYR A 26 12.90 11.23 -5.68
C TYR A 26 11.52 10.87 -5.15
N VAL A 27 11.38 10.90 -3.82
CA VAL A 27 10.11 10.70 -3.12
C VAL A 27 9.63 12.05 -2.60
N TRP A 28 8.35 12.33 -2.85
CA TRP A 28 7.67 13.58 -2.52
C TRP A 28 6.50 13.34 -1.57
N HIS A 29 6.34 14.20 -0.57
CA HIS A 29 5.18 14.21 0.33
C HIS A 29 4.21 15.31 -0.07
N GLN A 30 2.92 14.99 -0.10
CA GLN A 30 1.88 16.01 -0.30
C GLN A 30 1.94 17.04 0.83
N ASN A 31 2.07 18.31 0.45
CA ASN A 31 2.22 19.45 1.35
C ASN A 31 1.01 20.40 1.32
N GLY A 32 0.02 20.14 0.46
CA GLY A 32 -1.21 20.94 0.38
C GLY A 32 -2.03 20.64 -0.87
N ARG A 33 -3.26 21.14 -0.89
CA ARG A 33 -4.13 21.15 -2.08
C ARG A 33 -4.86 22.48 -2.17
N LEU A 34 -4.63 23.23 -3.24
CA LEU A 34 -5.37 24.45 -3.55
C LEU A 34 -6.58 24.06 -4.41
N ARG A 35 -7.76 23.98 -3.76
CA ARG A 35 -9.00 23.45 -4.38
C ARG A 35 -9.44 24.26 -5.59
N GLU A 36 -9.42 25.58 -5.49
CA GLU A 36 -9.87 26.50 -6.55
C GLU A 36 -9.09 26.38 -7.86
N ARG A 37 -7.83 25.93 -7.79
CA ARG A 37 -6.94 25.83 -8.95
C ARG A 37 -6.66 24.39 -9.38
N ASN A 38 -7.27 23.42 -8.69
CA ASN A 38 -6.97 21.99 -8.81
C ASN A 38 -5.46 21.70 -8.78
N VAL A 39 -4.75 22.37 -7.87
CA VAL A 39 -3.29 22.23 -7.71
C VAL A 39 -2.99 21.42 -6.46
N ILE A 40 -2.16 20.38 -6.60
CA ILE A 40 -1.61 19.63 -5.49
C ILE A 40 -0.13 20.00 -5.35
N GLN A 41 0.26 20.41 -4.16
CA GLN A 41 1.65 20.75 -3.85
C GLN A 41 2.31 19.60 -3.11
N TYR A 42 3.56 19.34 -3.46
CA TYR A 42 4.41 18.35 -2.81
C TYR A 42 5.74 18.99 -2.40
N ARG A 43 6.33 18.47 -1.34
CA ARG A 43 7.67 18.82 -0.86
C ARG A 43 8.57 17.58 -0.88
N SER A 44 9.88 17.78 -0.98
CA SER A 44 10.84 16.68 -0.84
C SER A 44 10.56 15.89 0.45
N SER A 45 10.68 14.56 0.38
CA SER A 45 10.52 13.68 1.53
C SER A 45 11.78 13.52 2.37
N ASP A 46 12.87 14.17 1.97
CA ASP A 46 14.11 14.14 2.71
C ASP A 46 13.95 14.87 4.06
N ARG A 47 14.70 14.42 5.07
CA ARG A 47 14.71 15.03 6.40
C ARG A 47 15.72 16.16 6.51
N ASN A 48 16.55 16.35 5.49
CA ASN A 48 17.46 17.48 5.38
C ASN A 48 16.63 18.76 5.33
N ILE A 49 16.68 19.52 6.43
CA ILE A 49 15.98 20.78 6.62
C ILE A 49 16.33 21.84 5.57
N HIS A 50 17.45 21.66 4.85
CA HIS A 50 17.90 22.55 3.79
C HIS A 50 17.33 22.20 2.41
N CYS A 51 16.72 21.02 2.23
CA CYS A 51 16.06 20.69 0.97
C CYS A 51 14.72 21.43 0.86
N ARG A 52 14.67 22.42 -0.04
CA ARG A 52 13.46 23.20 -0.34
C ARG A 52 12.85 22.87 -1.69
N ALA A 53 13.27 21.78 -2.31
CA ALA A 53 12.70 21.32 -3.56
C ALA A 53 11.20 21.04 -3.37
N THR A 54 10.38 21.51 -4.31
CA THR A 54 8.94 21.30 -4.34
C THR A 54 8.51 20.79 -5.70
N LEU A 55 7.39 20.07 -5.74
CA LEU A 55 6.77 19.61 -6.96
C LEU A 55 5.31 20.03 -6.94
N THR A 56 4.83 20.58 -8.03
CA THR A 56 3.44 21.02 -8.18
C THR A 56 2.77 20.19 -9.25
N CYS A 57 1.63 19.58 -8.95
CA CYS A 57 0.78 18.90 -9.91
C CYS A 57 -0.44 19.76 -10.20
N ARG A 58 -0.68 20.09 -11.48
CA ARG A 58 -1.88 20.78 -11.97
C ARG A 58 -2.42 20.04 -13.17
N ASN A 59 -3.65 19.54 -13.08
CA ASN A 59 -4.31 18.80 -14.16
C ASN A 59 -3.45 17.67 -14.76
N GLY A 60 -2.72 16.93 -13.91
CA GLY A 60 -1.84 15.83 -14.34
C GLY A 60 -0.44 16.25 -14.80
N HIS A 61 -0.18 17.55 -14.98
CA HIS A 61 1.15 18.06 -15.31
C HIS A 61 1.95 18.37 -14.06
N TYR A 62 3.20 17.91 -14.03
CA TYR A 62 4.11 18.06 -12.92
C TYR A 62 5.19 19.10 -13.23
N LEU A 63 5.35 20.08 -12.34
CA LEU A 63 6.40 21.10 -12.40
C LEU A 63 7.26 21.01 -11.14
N SER A 64 8.57 20.78 -11.32
CA SER A 64 9.55 20.79 -10.23
C SER A 64 10.10 22.19 -10.04
N ASN A 65 10.22 22.65 -8.79
CA ASN A 65 10.81 23.94 -8.43
C ASN A 65 11.90 23.73 -7.39
N GLY A 66 13.03 24.41 -7.58
CA GLY A 66 14.21 24.28 -6.73
C GLY A 66 15.05 23.04 -7.06
N GLN A 67 16.23 22.95 -6.45
CA GLN A 67 17.16 21.83 -6.63
C GLN A 67 17.24 20.99 -5.36
N HIS A 68 17.48 19.70 -5.53
CA HIS A 68 17.82 18.81 -4.42
C HIS A 68 19.28 19.02 -4.04
N ASN A 69 19.55 19.10 -2.75
CA ASN A 69 20.88 19.20 -2.16
C ASN A 69 21.26 17.92 -1.39
N HIS A 70 20.63 16.81 -1.75
CA HIS A 70 20.84 15.48 -1.19
C HIS A 70 20.78 14.45 -2.32
N GLU A 71 21.33 13.28 -2.05
CA GLU A 71 21.27 12.16 -2.98
C GLU A 71 19.82 11.73 -3.25
N ASN A 72 19.62 11.01 -4.35
CA ASN A 72 18.31 10.50 -4.67
C ASN A 72 17.83 9.45 -3.65
N HIS A 73 16.55 9.11 -3.71
CA HIS A 73 15.89 8.27 -2.72
C HIS A 73 15.79 6.80 -3.15
N ARG A 74 16.68 6.31 -4.01
CA ARG A 74 16.60 4.97 -4.61
C ARG A 74 16.40 3.85 -3.60
N GLY A 75 17.15 3.87 -2.49
CA GLY A 75 17.00 2.89 -1.41
C GLY A 75 15.62 2.94 -0.72
N ARG A 76 15.09 4.16 -0.49
CA ARG A 76 13.74 4.35 0.08
C ARG A 76 12.65 3.91 -0.89
N ILE A 77 12.81 4.16 -2.19
CA ILE A 77 11.90 3.72 -3.24
C ILE A 77 11.82 2.19 -3.25
N LYS A 78 12.96 1.50 -3.33
CA LYS A 78 13.02 0.03 -3.26
C LYS A 78 12.35 -0.51 -1.99
N ARG A 79 12.57 0.15 -0.83
CA ARG A 79 11.90 -0.21 0.43
C ARG A 79 10.37 -0.05 0.33
N PHE A 80 9.86 1.02 -0.26
CA PHE A 80 8.41 1.19 -0.45
C PHE A 80 7.83 0.13 -1.38
N GLU A 81 8.47 -0.13 -2.51
CA GLU A 81 8.04 -1.14 -3.47
C GLU A 81 8.00 -2.53 -2.84
N PHE A 82 9.08 -2.92 -2.15
CA PHE A 82 9.16 -4.20 -1.46
C PHE A 82 8.09 -4.36 -0.38
N VAL A 83 7.90 -3.34 0.46
CA VAL A 83 6.92 -3.37 1.55
C VAL A 83 5.49 -3.44 1.00
N ASN A 84 5.21 -2.69 -0.06
CA ASN A 84 3.88 -2.69 -0.68
C ASN A 84 3.58 -4.03 -1.36
N LEU A 85 4.55 -4.62 -2.08
CA LEU A 85 4.41 -5.96 -2.65
C LEU A 85 4.09 -7.01 -1.56
N CYS A 86 4.86 -7.03 -0.47
CA CYS A 86 4.62 -7.95 0.63
C CYS A 86 3.23 -7.78 1.24
N LYS A 87 2.78 -6.54 1.44
CA LYS A 87 1.44 -6.24 1.98
C LYS A 87 0.33 -6.67 1.02
N GLU A 88 0.50 -6.43 -0.27
CA GLU A 88 -0.44 -6.82 -1.31
C GLU A 88 -0.56 -8.35 -1.39
N MET A 89 0.56 -9.06 -1.40
CA MET A 89 0.57 -10.53 -1.34
C MET A 89 -0.07 -11.05 -0.06
N ALA A 90 0.21 -10.43 1.10
CA ALA A 90 -0.39 -10.83 2.37
C ALA A 90 -1.90 -10.58 2.41
N ALA A 91 -2.39 -9.48 1.82
CA ALA A 91 -3.81 -9.18 1.77
C ALA A 91 -4.60 -10.14 0.85
N ASN A 92 -3.93 -10.74 -0.14
CA ASN A 92 -4.57 -11.48 -1.23
C ASN A 92 -4.14 -12.94 -1.34
N SER A 93 -3.40 -13.49 -0.37
CA SER A 93 -2.96 -14.90 -0.41
C SER A 93 -3.09 -15.58 0.95
N ASN A 94 -3.24 -16.92 0.92
CA ASN A 94 -3.25 -17.78 2.10
C ASN A 94 -1.84 -18.29 2.46
N MET A 95 -0.79 -17.73 1.84
CA MET A 95 0.59 -18.14 2.11
C MET A 95 1.04 -17.70 3.50
N SER A 96 1.96 -18.46 4.10
CA SER A 96 2.62 -18.01 5.33
C SER A 96 3.41 -16.72 5.08
N LEU A 97 3.47 -15.84 6.09
CA LEU A 97 4.16 -14.55 5.98
C LEU A 97 5.64 -14.69 5.58
N LEU A 98 6.31 -15.74 6.07
CA LEU A 98 7.70 -16.01 5.74
C LEU A 98 7.84 -16.38 4.25
N ASN A 99 6.93 -17.20 3.72
CA ASN A 99 6.93 -17.57 2.31
C ASN A 99 6.62 -16.37 1.41
N ILE A 100 5.71 -15.48 1.82
CA ILE A 100 5.47 -14.20 1.13
C ILE A 100 6.75 -13.37 1.07
N TYR A 101 7.44 -13.21 2.20
CA TYR A 101 8.68 -12.45 2.29
C TYR A 101 9.78 -13.05 1.39
N ILE A 102 9.99 -14.37 1.42
CA ILE A 102 10.96 -15.07 0.56
C ILE A 102 10.59 -14.92 -0.92
N ALA A 103 9.31 -15.04 -1.27
CA ALA A 103 8.84 -14.85 -2.64
C ALA A 103 9.06 -13.41 -3.13
N ALA A 104 8.82 -12.42 -2.27
CA ALA A 104 9.09 -11.02 -2.58
C ALA A 104 10.60 -10.78 -2.79
N LEU A 105 11.47 -11.37 -1.96
CA LEU A 105 12.94 -11.22 -2.12
C LEU A 105 13.43 -11.71 -3.48
N ARG A 106 12.83 -12.77 -4.05
CA ARG A 106 13.18 -13.25 -5.40
C ARG A 106 12.96 -12.20 -6.49
N ARG A 107 12.09 -11.21 -6.25
CA ARG A 107 11.82 -10.09 -7.18
C ARG A 107 12.72 -8.87 -6.94
N PHE A 108 13.51 -8.87 -5.87
CA PHE A 108 14.39 -7.77 -5.49
C PHE A 108 15.83 -8.29 -5.31
N PRO A 109 16.62 -8.38 -6.40
CA PRO A 109 17.99 -8.88 -6.30
C PRO A 109 18.86 -7.95 -5.44
N GLY A 110 19.73 -8.56 -4.64
CA GLY A 110 20.64 -7.87 -3.72
C GLY A 110 20.25 -8.04 -2.24
N PRO A 111 20.80 -7.21 -1.34
CA PRO A 111 20.47 -7.27 0.07
C PRO A 111 18.99 -6.95 0.31
N PRO A 112 18.36 -7.60 1.31
CA PRO A 112 16.95 -7.40 1.60
C PRO A 112 16.67 -5.92 1.93
N PRO A 113 15.72 -5.26 1.24
CA PRO A 113 15.40 -3.85 1.51
C PRO A 113 14.92 -3.58 2.94
N VAL A 114 14.31 -4.59 3.56
CA VAL A 114 13.84 -4.63 4.95
C VAL A 114 13.97 -6.06 5.47
N THR A 115 14.17 -6.23 6.77
CA THR A 115 14.17 -7.57 7.40
C THR A 115 12.75 -8.11 7.57
N PHE A 116 12.62 -9.43 7.70
CA PHE A 116 11.32 -10.07 7.97
C PHE A 116 10.67 -9.56 9.26
N ILE A 117 11.45 -9.37 10.32
CA ILE A 117 10.97 -8.92 11.63
C ILE A 117 10.34 -7.52 11.52
N GLU A 118 10.98 -6.60 10.80
CA GLU A 118 10.48 -5.23 10.60
C GLU A 118 9.12 -5.20 9.89
N ILE A 119 8.91 -6.06 8.88
CA ILE A 119 7.72 -6.01 8.02
C ILE A 119 6.57 -6.92 8.49
N ARG A 120 6.84 -7.90 9.35
CA ARG A 120 5.85 -8.88 9.85
C ARG A 120 4.56 -8.23 10.39
N SER A 121 4.68 -7.16 11.17
CA SER A 121 3.51 -6.47 11.73
C SER A 121 2.64 -5.81 10.65
N SER A 122 3.27 -5.29 9.60
CA SER A 122 2.58 -4.63 8.48
C SER A 122 1.85 -5.62 7.59
N MET A 123 2.40 -6.81 7.35
CA MET A 123 1.72 -7.88 6.62
C MET A 123 0.51 -8.43 7.39
N ASN A 124 0.65 -8.67 8.70
CA ASN A 124 -0.49 -9.07 9.54
C ASN A 124 -1.62 -8.03 9.53
N ARG A 125 -1.28 -6.74 9.55
CA ARG A 125 -2.29 -5.67 9.41
C ARG A 125 -2.98 -5.69 8.04
N ALA A 126 -2.25 -6.04 6.97
CA ALA A 126 -2.83 -6.14 5.63
C ALA A 126 -3.81 -7.33 5.50
N ILE A 127 -3.50 -8.47 6.12
CA ILE A 127 -4.45 -9.60 6.22
C ILE A 127 -5.72 -9.14 6.94
N ARG A 128 -5.57 -8.52 8.12
CA ARG A 128 -6.72 -8.08 8.92
C ARG A 128 -7.56 -6.98 8.26
N SER A 129 -6.99 -6.14 7.39
CA SER A 129 -7.78 -5.11 6.71
C SER A 129 -8.79 -5.67 5.71
N ASN A 130 -8.59 -6.91 5.24
CA ASN A 130 -9.53 -7.61 4.36
C ASN A 130 -10.46 -8.56 5.13
N GLN A 131 -10.27 -8.72 6.44
CA GLN A 131 -11.16 -9.51 7.27
C GLN A 131 -12.35 -8.67 7.72
N PRO A 132 -13.57 -9.26 7.82
CA PRO A 132 -14.69 -8.58 8.42
C PRO A 132 -14.36 -8.17 9.85
N PRO A 133 -14.91 -7.04 10.33
CA PRO A 133 -14.75 -6.63 11.72
C PRO A 133 -15.31 -7.72 12.64
N ILE A 134 -14.67 -7.91 13.80
CA ILE A 134 -15.22 -8.78 14.84
C ILE A 134 -16.54 -8.15 15.30
N PRO A 135 -17.68 -8.87 15.24
CA PRO A 135 -18.95 -8.34 15.70
C PRO A 135 -18.89 -7.98 17.19
N ALA A 136 -19.44 -6.83 17.56
CA ALA A 136 -19.48 -6.35 18.94
C ALA A 136 -20.62 -6.99 19.75
N SER A 137 -21.58 -7.62 19.08
CA SER A 137 -22.76 -8.25 19.67
C SER A 137 -23.24 -9.44 18.82
N VAL A 138 -24.14 -10.26 19.38
CA VAL A 138 -24.78 -11.36 18.66
C VAL A 138 -25.64 -10.85 17.48
N GLU A 139 -26.31 -9.71 17.65
CA GLU A 139 -27.09 -9.07 16.59
C GLU A 139 -26.19 -8.56 15.45
N ASP A 140 -25.04 -7.96 15.78
CA ASP A 140 -24.05 -7.56 14.77
C ASP A 140 -23.46 -8.77 14.04
N ALA A 141 -23.24 -9.88 14.75
CA ALA A 141 -22.80 -11.13 14.14
C ALA A 141 -23.85 -11.65 13.14
N GLY A 142 -25.13 -11.65 13.53
CA GLY A 142 -26.24 -12.00 12.65
C GLY A 142 -26.31 -11.13 11.40
N ARG A 143 -26.13 -9.80 11.53
CA ARG A 143 -26.09 -8.87 10.39
C ARG A 143 -24.90 -9.11 9.46
N LEU A 144 -23.73 -9.42 10.01
CA LEU A 144 -22.55 -9.75 9.20
C LEU A 144 -22.79 -11.05 8.42
N ILE A 145 -23.30 -12.11 9.06
CA ILE A 145 -23.61 -13.40 8.42
C ILE A 145 -24.61 -13.22 7.28
N LEU A 146 -25.72 -12.51 7.52
CA LEU A 146 -26.75 -12.26 6.49
C LEU A 146 -26.24 -11.41 5.32
N LYS A 147 -25.33 -10.47 5.57
CA LYS A 147 -24.70 -9.67 4.52
C LYS A 147 -23.75 -10.51 3.65
N PHE A 148 -23.08 -11.51 4.23
CA PHE A 148 -22.26 -12.44 3.48
C PHE A 148 -23.10 -13.48 2.72
N SER A 149 -24.22 -13.94 3.26
CA SER A 149 -25.13 -14.87 2.56
C SER A 149 -25.76 -14.24 1.31
N ALA A 150 -26.18 -12.98 1.39
CA ALA A 150 -26.73 -12.24 0.25
C ALA A 150 -25.71 -11.96 -0.88
N LEU A 151 -24.40 -12.07 -0.59
CA LEU A 151 -23.33 -11.98 -1.60
C LEU A 151 -22.97 -13.34 -2.21
N SER A 152 -23.35 -14.44 -1.55
CA SER A 152 -23.14 -15.81 -2.03
C SER A 152 -24.30 -16.38 -2.84
N ASP A 153 -25.46 -15.72 -2.89
CA ASP A 153 -26.65 -16.15 -3.65
C ASP A 153 -26.47 -16.10 -5.20
N GLY A 154 -25.24 -15.86 -5.67
CA GLY A 154 -24.83 -16.06 -7.08
C GLY A 154 -23.94 -17.28 -7.33
N HIS A 155 -23.60 -18.07 -6.30
CA HIS A 155 -22.85 -19.32 -6.44
C HIS A 155 -23.56 -20.42 -5.66
N GLU A 156 -24.21 -21.34 -6.40
CA GLU A 156 -24.75 -22.59 -5.87
C GLU A 156 -23.61 -23.43 -5.26
N TRP A 157 -23.38 -23.29 -3.95
CA TRP A 157 -22.70 -24.34 -3.21
C TRP A 157 -23.71 -25.47 -3.03
N GLY A 158 -23.64 -26.43 -3.95
CA GLY A 158 -24.42 -27.65 -3.94
C GLY A 158 -24.40 -28.30 -2.55
N ASN A 159 -25.60 -28.63 -2.09
CA ASN A 159 -25.88 -29.41 -0.90
C ASN A 159 -24.94 -30.61 -0.78
N ALA A 160 -24.06 -30.59 0.21
CA ALA A 160 -23.37 -31.79 0.66
C ALA A 160 -23.26 -31.79 2.19
N ILE A 161 -24.18 -32.57 2.77
CA ILE A 161 -24.03 -33.34 3.99
C ILE A 161 -24.31 -32.58 5.30
N LEU A 162 -25.60 -32.43 5.58
CA LEU A 162 -26.15 -32.70 6.91
C LEU A 162 -27.10 -33.89 6.80
N LEU A 163 -26.56 -35.09 6.98
CA LEU A 163 -27.32 -36.21 7.51
C LEU A 163 -26.53 -36.71 8.71
N GLY A 164 -26.86 -36.14 9.86
CA GLY A 164 -26.68 -36.85 11.13
C GLY A 164 -28.06 -37.35 11.53
N GLU A 165 -28.23 -38.66 11.62
CA GLU A 165 -29.22 -39.26 12.51
C GLU A 165 -28.60 -40.51 13.16
N ASN A 166 -28.52 -40.44 14.48
CA ASN A 166 -28.56 -41.48 15.53
C ASN A 166 -27.91 -42.84 15.31
#